data_AF-A0A564SME2-F1
#
_entry.id   AF-A0A564SME2-F1
#
_cell.length_a   1.000
_cell.length_b   1.000
_cell.length_c   1.000
_cell.angle_alpha   90.00
_cell.angle_beta   90.00
_cell.angle_gamma   90.00
#
_symmetry.space_group_name_H-M   'P 1'
#
loop_
_entity.id
_entity.type
_entity.pdbx_description
1 polymer ?
#
loop_
_entity_poly.entity_id
_entity_poly.type
_entity_poly.pdbx_seq_one_letter_code
_entity_poly.pdbx_strand_id
1 'polypeptide(L)'
;MKFKITMEQKETIIELLKSRSMKQRELAESIYGEENHALNILDELKKLETEEIIIRHDDRHTYDSLTDSALSVSQTSQSTMLVPRPTVMEVEKYLQEWANLESYKLQETALDRLFFELSPTNTDISDILLKVATLNDFYSTNIFSIFPVAKHILSLDIDERLKRGDIFLVNEIQNITIKEGVQRKFYSFATKYCSHHNPLAYPIYDSYVEKVLKHFRETDHFAKFKNADLKDYQQFKNLILTFRSYYGLEQFNLKQIDQYLWQLGKEYFPNNYK
;
A
#
# COMPACT_ATOMS: atom_id res chain seq x y z
N MET A 1 11.55 11.27 -42.59
CA MET A 1 10.17 10.75 -42.74
C MET A 1 9.95 9.73 -41.61
N LYS A 2 9.05 10.07 -40.69
CA LYS A 2 8.49 9.29 -39.56
C LYS A 2 9.46 8.66 -38.55
N PHE A 3 9.72 9.40 -37.47
CA PHE A 3 10.02 8.83 -36.16
C PHE A 3 8.89 7.87 -35.78
N LYS A 4 9.21 6.59 -35.62
CA LYS A 4 8.29 5.58 -35.10
C LYS A 4 8.23 5.81 -33.59
N ILE A 5 7.19 6.50 -33.12
CA ILE A 5 6.88 6.58 -31.69
C ILE A 5 6.75 5.13 -31.22
N THR A 6 7.68 4.70 -30.39
CA THR A 6 7.64 3.36 -29.79
C THR A 6 6.53 3.44 -28.74
N MET A 7 5.39 2.80 -29.01
CA MET A 7 4.31 2.72 -28.00
C MET A 7 4.85 2.01 -26.77
N GLU A 8 4.43 2.47 -25.59
CA GLU A 8 4.82 1.87 -24.33
C GLU A 8 4.24 0.44 -24.24
N GLN A 9 4.93 -0.48 -23.55
CA GLN A 9 4.54 -1.90 -23.45
C GLN A 9 3.08 -2.07 -22.98
N LYS A 10 2.65 -1.22 -22.04
CA LYS A 10 1.28 -1.10 -21.53
C LYS A 10 0.25 -0.82 -22.63
N GLU A 11 0.48 0.23 -23.42
CA GLU A 11 -0.45 0.67 -24.48
C GLU A 11 -0.62 -0.42 -25.55
N THR A 12 0.47 -1.13 -25.85
CA THR A 12 0.46 -2.22 -26.82
C THR A 12 -0.37 -3.42 -26.32
N ILE A 13 -0.23 -3.79 -25.05
CA ILE A 13 -1.04 -4.87 -24.44
C ILE A 13 -2.53 -4.53 -24.48
N ILE A 14 -2.89 -3.31 -24.06
CA ILE A 14 -4.28 -2.85 -24.05
C ILE A 14 -4.88 -2.91 -25.46
N GLU A 15 -4.16 -2.41 -26.47
CA GLU A 15 -4.67 -2.37 -27.84
C GLU A 15 -4.86 -3.77 -28.44
N LEU A 16 -3.94 -4.71 -28.15
CA LEU A 16 -4.06 -6.11 -28.57
C LEU A 16 -5.31 -6.76 -27.97
N LEU A 17 -5.55 -6.54 -26.68
CA LEU A 17 -6.66 -7.14 -25.93
C LEU A 17 -8.03 -6.54 -26.25
N LYS A 18 -8.11 -5.33 -26.82
CA LYS A 18 -9.36 -4.78 -27.37
C LYS A 18 -9.92 -5.58 -28.54
N SER A 19 -9.03 -6.25 -29.30
CA SER A 19 -9.42 -6.94 -30.53
C SER A 19 -9.91 -8.37 -30.27
N ARG A 20 -9.40 -9.02 -29.22
CA ARG A 20 -9.74 -10.38 -28.80
C ARG A 20 -9.05 -10.74 -27.48
N SER A 21 -9.59 -11.77 -26.83
CA SER A 21 -8.93 -12.53 -25.77
C SER A 21 -7.60 -13.11 -26.24
N MET A 22 -6.53 -12.99 -25.44
CA MET A 22 -5.21 -13.52 -25.78
C MET A 22 -4.52 -14.16 -24.58
N LYS A 23 -3.77 -15.24 -24.82
CA LYS A 23 -2.90 -15.84 -23.80
C LYS A 23 -1.64 -15.00 -23.59
N GLN A 24 -1.05 -15.11 -22.40
CA GLN A 24 0.23 -14.46 -22.08
C GLN A 24 1.32 -14.70 -23.15
N ARG A 25 1.44 -15.93 -23.67
CA ARG A 25 2.44 -16.26 -24.70
C ARG A 25 2.16 -15.58 -26.04
N GLU A 26 0.89 -15.48 -26.43
CA GLU A 26 0.46 -14.82 -27.67
C GLU A 26 0.68 -13.30 -27.60
N LEU A 27 0.49 -12.71 -26.41
CA LEU A 27 0.85 -11.31 -26.14
C LEU A 27 2.37 -11.10 -26.26
N ALA A 28 3.17 -12.01 -25.69
CA ALA A 28 4.62 -11.93 -25.79
C ALA A 28 5.13 -12.08 -27.23
N GLU A 29 4.55 -13.00 -28.01
CA GLU A 29 4.83 -13.13 -29.43
C GLU A 29 4.44 -11.87 -30.22
N SER A 30 3.29 -11.28 -29.91
CA SER A 30 2.83 -10.05 -30.60
C SER A 30 3.69 -8.82 -30.28
N ILE A 31 4.28 -8.76 -29.08
CA ILE A 31 5.10 -7.63 -28.61
C ILE A 31 6.57 -7.80 -29.00
N TYR A 32 7.11 -9.02 -28.88
CA TYR A 32 8.55 -9.30 -29.04
C TYR A 32 8.90 -10.16 -30.25
N GLY A 33 7.91 -10.72 -30.94
CA GLY A 33 8.11 -11.65 -32.07
C GLY A 33 8.36 -13.11 -31.66
N GLU A 34 8.45 -13.41 -30.35
CA GLU A 34 8.70 -14.77 -29.83
C GLU A 34 8.00 -15.02 -28.48
N GLU A 35 7.43 -16.21 -28.29
CA GLU A 35 6.68 -16.58 -27.07
C GLU A 35 7.51 -16.65 -25.78
N ASN A 36 8.83 -16.85 -25.88
CA ASN A 36 9.73 -17.10 -24.73
C ASN A 36 9.88 -15.90 -23.78
N HIS A 37 9.38 -14.73 -24.17
CA HIS A 37 9.43 -13.50 -23.38
C HIS A 37 8.18 -13.29 -22.51
N ALA A 38 7.34 -14.32 -22.31
CA ALA A 38 6.12 -14.23 -21.51
C ALA A 38 6.33 -13.67 -20.10
N LEU A 39 7.47 -13.93 -19.45
CA LEU A 39 7.75 -13.38 -18.11
C LEU A 39 8.00 -11.86 -18.12
N ASN A 40 8.45 -11.29 -19.24
CA ASN A 40 8.77 -9.86 -19.36
C ASN A 40 7.52 -8.97 -19.39
N ILE A 41 6.34 -9.55 -19.67
CA ILE A 41 5.06 -8.85 -19.64
C ILE A 41 4.25 -9.16 -18.37
N LEU A 42 4.73 -10.07 -17.50
CA LEU A 42 3.96 -10.55 -16.36
C LEU A 42 3.70 -9.44 -15.33
N ASP A 43 4.70 -8.62 -15.05
CA ASP A 43 4.56 -7.51 -14.09
C ASP A 43 3.60 -6.44 -14.61
N GLU A 44 3.65 -6.15 -15.93
CA GLU A 44 2.71 -5.21 -16.56
C GLU A 44 1.29 -5.77 -16.60
N LEU A 45 1.11 -7.07 -16.87
CA LEU A 45 -0.21 -7.72 -16.84
C LEU A 45 -0.81 -7.72 -15.44
N LYS A 46 -0.03 -8.03 -14.40
CA LYS A 46 -0.47 -7.92 -12.99
C LYS A 46 -0.89 -6.50 -12.62
N LYS A 47 -0.15 -5.51 -13.12
CA LYS A 47 -0.47 -4.09 -12.92
C LYS A 47 -1.78 -3.72 -13.59
N LEU A 48 -1.97 -4.11 -14.86
CA LEU A 48 -3.21 -3.88 -15.60
C LEU A 48 -4.41 -4.60 -14.98
N GLU A 49 -4.20 -5.80 -14.42
CA GLU A 49 -5.21 -6.57 -13.66
C GLU A 49 -5.58 -5.83 -12.35
N THR A 50 -4.58 -5.30 -11.64
CA THR A 50 -4.78 -4.50 -10.41
C THR A 50 -5.46 -3.16 -10.69
N GLU A 51 -5.22 -2.58 -11.87
CA GLU A 51 -5.87 -1.35 -12.36
C GLU A 51 -7.27 -1.60 -12.96
N GLU A 52 -7.76 -2.85 -12.95
CA GLU A 52 -9.06 -3.24 -13.54
C GLU A 52 -9.20 -2.86 -15.03
N ILE A 53 -8.08 -2.88 -15.76
CA ILE A 53 -8.06 -2.59 -17.21
C ILE A 53 -8.24 -3.89 -18.02
N ILE A 54 -7.75 -5.00 -17.47
CA ILE A 54 -7.86 -6.34 -18.07
C ILE A 54 -8.32 -7.34 -17.01
N ILE A 55 -8.95 -8.43 -17.43
CA ILE A 55 -9.29 -9.57 -16.58
C ILE A 55 -8.45 -10.76 -16.98
N ARG A 56 -7.92 -11.50 -15.99
CA ARG A 56 -7.31 -12.80 -16.21
C ARG A 56 -8.32 -13.92 -15.95
N HIS A 57 -8.42 -14.85 -16.90
CA HIS A 57 -9.16 -16.10 -16.74
C HIS A 57 -8.22 -17.19 -16.21
N ASP A 58 -8.47 -17.65 -14.97
CA ASP A 58 -7.57 -18.49 -14.17
C ASP A 58 -7.24 -19.86 -14.78
N ASP A 59 -8.03 -20.36 -15.73
CA ASP A 59 -7.81 -21.69 -16.27
C ASP A 59 -6.69 -21.75 -17.34
N ARG A 60 -6.25 -20.60 -17.90
CA ARG A 60 -5.34 -20.59 -19.06
C ARG A 60 -4.34 -19.44 -19.17
N HIS A 61 -4.22 -18.54 -18.18
CA HIS A 61 -3.45 -17.28 -18.32
C HIS A 61 -3.89 -16.49 -19.56
N THR A 62 -5.19 -16.51 -19.81
CA THR A 62 -5.85 -15.79 -20.89
C THR A 62 -6.32 -14.45 -20.34
N TYR A 63 -6.10 -13.39 -21.08
CA TYR A 63 -6.48 -12.04 -20.71
C TYR A 63 -7.52 -11.50 -21.68
N ASP A 64 -8.47 -10.75 -21.16
CA ASP A 64 -9.48 -10.01 -21.91
C ASP A 64 -9.46 -8.54 -21.50
N SER A 65 -9.75 -7.64 -22.45
CA SER A 65 -9.96 -6.23 -22.13
C SER A 65 -11.30 -6.06 -21.41
N LEU A 66 -11.32 -5.24 -20.36
CA LEU A 66 -12.55 -4.84 -19.68
C LEU A 66 -13.34 -3.75 -20.42
N THR A 67 -12.82 -3.25 -21.55
CA THR A 67 -13.38 -2.07 -22.21
C THR A 67 -14.40 -2.43 -23.29
N ASP A 68 -15.67 -2.51 -22.89
CA ASP A 68 -16.77 -2.04 -23.73
C ASP A 68 -17.58 -1.01 -22.92
N SER A 69 -17.59 0.23 -23.41
CA SER A 69 -18.35 1.40 -22.93
C SER A 69 -17.88 2.18 -21.67
N ALA A 70 -16.62 2.61 -21.58
CA ALA A 70 -16.26 3.76 -20.70
C ALA A 70 -14.96 4.52 -21.04
N LEU A 71 -14.43 4.45 -22.27
CA LEU A 71 -13.25 5.23 -22.66
C LEU A 71 -13.57 6.15 -23.84
N SER A 72 -14.29 7.22 -23.53
CA SER A 72 -13.97 8.52 -24.13
C SER A 72 -13.80 9.52 -22.98
N VAL A 73 -12.75 10.33 -23.09
CA VAL A 73 -12.19 11.25 -22.07
C VAL A 73 -11.21 10.60 -21.08
N SER A 74 -9.96 10.46 -21.53
CA SER A 74 -8.77 10.85 -20.74
C SER A 74 -7.52 10.89 -21.63
N GLN A 75 -7.61 11.68 -22.70
CA GLN A 75 -6.42 12.32 -23.26
C GLN A 75 -6.80 13.78 -23.52
N THR A 76 -6.68 14.60 -22.50
CA THR A 76 -6.46 16.04 -22.62
C THR A 76 -6.07 16.60 -21.27
N SER A 77 -4.91 17.26 -21.23
CA SER A 77 -4.32 18.03 -20.12
C SER A 77 -3.98 17.26 -18.84
N GLN A 78 -2.67 17.18 -18.53
CA GLN A 78 -2.20 17.34 -17.15
C GLN A 78 -2.70 18.70 -16.64
N SER A 79 -3.98 18.76 -16.27
CA SER A 79 -4.43 19.68 -15.24
C SER A 79 -3.68 19.25 -14.00
N THR A 80 -2.82 20.10 -13.48
CA THR A 80 -2.27 19.95 -12.12
C THR A 80 -3.47 19.94 -11.17
N MET A 81 -4.05 18.77 -10.90
CA MET A 81 -5.11 18.65 -9.89
C MET A 81 -4.51 19.14 -8.58
N LEU A 82 -5.05 20.24 -8.08
CA LEU A 82 -4.61 20.84 -6.83
C LEU A 82 -5.01 19.88 -5.71
N VAL A 83 -4.03 19.44 -4.92
CA VAL A 83 -4.27 18.58 -3.77
C VAL A 83 -5.16 19.33 -2.78
N PRO A 84 -6.34 18.80 -2.41
CA PRO A 84 -7.26 19.49 -1.53
C PRO A 84 -6.64 19.68 -0.14
N ARG A 85 -6.80 20.88 0.42
CA ARG A 85 -6.35 21.17 1.79
C ARG A 85 -7.14 20.29 2.78
N PRO A 86 -6.49 19.66 3.77
CA PRO A 86 -7.18 18.86 4.76
C PRO A 86 -8.18 19.69 5.57
N THR A 87 -9.40 19.18 5.66
CA THR A 87 -10.50 19.72 6.46
C THR A 87 -11.34 18.56 6.99
N VAL A 88 -12.22 18.84 7.95
CA VAL A 88 -13.20 17.86 8.44
C VAL A 88 -14.02 17.26 7.30
N MET A 89 -14.53 18.11 6.40
CA MET A 89 -15.32 17.67 5.25
C MET A 89 -14.53 16.77 4.30
N GLU A 90 -13.25 17.10 4.06
CA GLU A 90 -12.40 16.29 3.17
C GLU A 90 -12.11 14.92 3.78
N VAL A 91 -11.83 14.85 5.08
CA VAL A 91 -11.66 13.57 5.77
C VAL A 91 -12.95 12.74 5.72
N GLU A 92 -14.11 13.34 6.01
CA GLU A 92 -15.41 12.66 5.96
C GLU A 92 -15.72 12.10 4.57
N LYS A 93 -15.43 12.88 3.51
CA LYS A 93 -15.57 12.43 2.12
C LYS A 93 -14.77 11.15 1.87
N TYR A 94 -13.48 11.13 2.20
CA TYR A 94 -12.65 9.93 2.00
C TYR A 94 -13.04 8.76 2.91
N LEU A 95 -13.55 9.02 4.12
CA LEU A 95 -14.07 7.95 4.98
C LEU A 95 -15.36 7.34 4.42
N GLN A 96 -16.19 8.12 3.71
CA GLN A 96 -17.34 7.60 2.98
C GLN A 96 -16.91 6.79 1.75
N GLU A 97 -15.92 7.28 0.99
CA GLU A 97 -15.36 6.56 -0.16
C GLU A 97 -14.72 5.22 0.25
N TRP A 98 -14.04 5.21 1.39
CA TRP A 98 -13.48 3.98 1.98
C TRP A 98 -14.51 2.86 2.11
N ALA A 99 -15.77 3.19 2.42
CA ALA A 99 -16.84 2.20 2.54
C ALA A 99 -17.18 1.49 1.22
N ASN A 100 -16.82 2.10 0.08
CA ASN A 100 -17.04 1.59 -1.27
C ASN A 100 -15.82 0.85 -1.85
N LEU A 101 -14.67 0.89 -1.16
CA LEU A 101 -13.47 0.14 -1.54
C LEU A 101 -13.58 -1.32 -1.08
N GLU A 102 -14.38 -2.12 -1.78
CA GLU A 102 -14.78 -3.47 -1.35
C GLU A 102 -13.59 -4.37 -0.99
N SER A 103 -12.60 -4.48 -1.89
CA SER A 103 -11.43 -5.35 -1.67
C SER A 103 -10.62 -4.95 -0.43
N TYR A 104 -10.29 -3.66 -0.29
CA TYR A 104 -9.56 -3.13 0.86
C TYR A 104 -10.34 -3.29 2.17
N LYS A 105 -11.66 -3.05 2.14
CA LYS A 105 -12.52 -3.22 3.31
C LYS A 105 -12.59 -4.67 3.77
N LEU A 106 -12.73 -5.61 2.83
CA LEU A 106 -12.77 -7.04 3.16
C LEU A 106 -11.42 -7.52 3.71
N GLN A 107 -10.31 -7.04 3.15
CA GLN A 107 -8.96 -7.32 3.66
C GLN A 107 -8.77 -6.79 5.09
N GLU A 108 -9.13 -5.54 5.36
CA GLU A 108 -9.07 -4.95 6.70
C GLU A 108 -10.01 -5.67 7.69
N THR A 109 -11.21 -6.06 7.26
CA THR A 109 -12.14 -6.83 8.10
C THR A 109 -11.56 -8.20 8.45
N ALA A 110 -10.91 -8.86 7.49
CA ALA A 110 -10.25 -10.14 7.73
C ALA A 110 -9.04 -10.00 8.68
N LEU A 111 -8.29 -8.89 8.57
CA LEU A 111 -7.22 -8.56 9.51
C LEU A 111 -7.75 -8.25 10.91
N ASP A 112 -8.79 -7.43 11.04
CA ASP A 112 -9.44 -7.14 12.33
C ASP A 112 -9.90 -8.46 12.98
N ARG A 113 -10.52 -9.38 12.22
CA ARG A 113 -10.89 -10.71 12.72
C ARG A 113 -9.68 -11.52 13.18
N LEU A 114 -8.59 -11.53 12.41
CA LEU A 114 -7.38 -12.26 12.78
C LEU A 114 -6.74 -11.71 14.06
N PHE A 115 -6.60 -10.40 14.17
CA PHE A 115 -5.88 -9.73 15.26
C PHE A 115 -6.70 -9.53 16.53
N PHE A 116 -8.04 -9.44 16.46
CA PHE A 116 -8.88 -9.20 17.65
C PHE A 116 -9.66 -10.43 18.12
N GLU A 117 -10.01 -11.35 17.22
CA GLU A 117 -10.88 -12.48 17.56
C GLU A 117 -10.12 -13.81 17.59
N LEU A 118 -9.42 -14.14 16.50
CA LEU A 118 -8.81 -15.45 16.32
C LEU A 118 -7.47 -15.58 17.05
N SER A 119 -6.64 -14.53 16.99
CA SER A 119 -5.31 -14.51 17.59
C SER A 119 -5.02 -13.14 18.22
N PRO A 120 -5.58 -12.84 19.41
CA PRO A 120 -5.35 -11.55 20.04
C PRO A 120 -3.94 -11.36 20.63
N THR A 121 -3.25 -12.45 20.97
CA THR A 121 -1.95 -12.42 21.67
C THR A 121 -0.78 -12.84 20.78
N ASN A 122 0.44 -12.54 21.21
CA ASN A 122 1.68 -12.84 20.50
C ASN A 122 2.52 -13.87 21.27
N THR A 123 1.84 -14.88 21.82
CA THR A 123 2.43 -15.94 22.66
C THR A 123 2.60 -17.27 21.96
N ASP A 124 1.93 -17.47 20.81
CA ASP A 124 2.00 -18.68 19.99
C ASP A 124 2.63 -18.36 18.63
N ILE A 125 3.57 -19.22 18.19
CA ILE A 125 4.32 -18.98 16.95
C ILE A 125 3.47 -19.17 15.69
N SER A 126 2.50 -20.09 15.71
CA SER A 126 1.61 -20.37 14.57
C SER A 126 0.69 -19.19 14.33
N ASP A 127 0.15 -18.64 15.41
CA ASP A 127 -0.64 -17.42 15.45
C ASP A 127 0.11 -16.20 14.89
N ILE A 128 1.35 -15.99 15.35
CA ILE A 128 2.21 -14.92 14.84
C ILE A 128 2.52 -15.14 13.35
N LEU A 129 2.80 -16.38 12.92
CA LEU A 129 3.03 -16.69 11.51
C LEU A 129 1.83 -16.34 10.64
N LEU A 130 0.60 -16.64 11.08
CA LEU A 130 -0.63 -16.25 10.38
C LEU A 130 -0.73 -14.72 10.26
N LYS A 131 -0.54 -14.00 11.37
CA LYS A 131 -0.54 -12.52 11.36
C LYS A 131 0.48 -11.94 10.40
N VAL A 132 1.73 -12.42 10.48
CA VAL A 132 2.83 -11.92 9.63
C VAL A 132 2.54 -12.23 8.16
N ALA A 133 2.09 -13.44 7.84
CA ALA A 133 1.79 -13.85 6.46
C ALA A 133 0.66 -13.00 5.87
N THR A 134 -0.49 -12.93 6.54
CA THR A 134 -1.66 -12.21 6.04
C THR A 134 -1.39 -10.70 5.95
N LEU A 135 -0.75 -10.11 6.96
CA LEU A 135 -0.43 -8.68 6.95
C LEU A 135 0.59 -8.35 5.85
N ASN A 136 1.61 -9.19 5.67
CA ASN A 136 2.61 -8.98 4.63
C ASN A 136 2.01 -9.00 3.22
N ASP A 137 1.05 -9.90 2.98
CA ASP A 137 0.34 -10.03 1.71
C ASP A 137 -0.56 -8.82 1.45
N PHE A 138 -1.50 -8.53 2.37
CA PHE A 138 -2.51 -7.49 2.17
C PHE A 138 -1.89 -6.08 2.08
N TYR A 139 -0.81 -5.83 2.81
CA TYR A 139 -0.08 -4.55 2.74
C TYR A 139 1.15 -4.56 1.83
N SER A 140 1.41 -5.66 1.12
CA SER A 140 2.56 -5.80 0.22
C SER A 140 3.88 -5.37 0.86
N THR A 141 4.16 -5.81 2.10
CA THR A 141 5.33 -5.34 2.85
C THR A 141 6.66 -5.96 2.38
N ASN A 142 6.59 -6.88 1.42
CA ASN A 142 7.73 -7.51 0.72
C ASN A 142 8.71 -8.25 1.66
N ILE A 143 8.17 -8.91 2.69
CA ILE A 143 8.93 -9.82 3.55
C ILE A 143 9.00 -11.20 2.86
N PHE A 144 10.20 -11.58 2.42
CA PHE A 144 10.41 -12.87 1.74
C PHE A 144 10.42 -14.07 2.70
N SER A 145 11.00 -13.92 3.88
CA SER A 145 11.05 -14.98 4.89
C SER A 145 10.38 -14.48 6.17
N ILE A 146 9.16 -14.95 6.41
CA ILE A 146 8.34 -14.53 7.55
C ILE A 146 8.74 -15.22 8.85
N PHE A 147 9.38 -16.39 8.80
CA PHE A 147 9.70 -17.17 9.99
C PHE A 147 10.68 -16.45 10.94
N PRO A 148 11.78 -15.83 10.48
CA PRO A 148 12.64 -15.02 11.35
C PRO A 148 11.89 -13.84 11.99
N VAL A 149 10.94 -13.24 11.28
CA VAL A 149 10.11 -12.13 11.79
C VAL A 149 9.19 -12.62 12.90
N ALA A 150 8.49 -13.74 12.68
CA ALA A 150 7.59 -14.32 13.67
C ALA A 150 8.33 -14.76 14.94
N LYS A 151 9.49 -15.42 14.79
CA LYS A 151 10.33 -15.83 15.92
C LYS A 151 10.84 -14.63 16.72
N HIS A 152 11.21 -13.55 16.02
CA HIS A 152 11.63 -12.30 16.67
C HIS A 152 10.51 -11.69 17.48
N ILE A 153 9.31 -11.53 16.90
CA ILE A 153 8.13 -11.02 17.61
C ILE A 153 7.82 -11.84 18.86
N LEU A 154 7.82 -13.18 18.75
CA LEU A 154 7.59 -14.07 19.88
C LEU A 154 8.60 -13.84 21.02
N SER A 155 9.87 -13.58 20.68
CA SER A 155 10.92 -13.38 21.68
C SER A 155 10.84 -12.07 22.46
N LEU A 156 10.07 -11.09 21.96
CA LEU A 156 10.00 -9.74 22.52
C LEU A 156 8.94 -9.58 23.63
N ASP A 157 8.03 -10.55 23.81
CA ASP A 157 6.94 -10.51 24.82
C ASP A 157 6.18 -9.17 24.84
N ILE A 158 5.44 -8.91 23.76
CA ILE A 158 5.01 -7.54 23.40
C ILE A 158 3.57 -7.18 23.78
N ASP A 159 2.74 -8.12 24.25
CA ASP A 159 1.30 -7.91 24.34
C ASP A 159 0.89 -6.78 25.29
N GLU A 160 1.44 -6.74 26.52
CA GLU A 160 1.16 -5.66 27.47
C GLU A 160 1.72 -4.31 26.99
N ARG A 161 2.85 -4.35 26.27
CA ARG A 161 3.50 -3.16 25.71
C ARG A 161 2.69 -2.59 24.53
N LEU A 162 2.08 -3.43 23.71
CA LEU A 162 1.16 -3.02 22.65
C LEU A 162 -0.11 -2.37 23.22
N LYS A 163 -0.70 -2.96 24.27
CA LYS A 163 -1.90 -2.43 24.92
C LYS A 163 -1.68 -1.01 25.47
N ARG A 164 -0.53 -0.76 26.09
CA ARG A 164 -0.18 0.57 26.63
C ARG A 164 0.33 1.57 25.58
N GLY A 165 0.46 1.18 24.31
CA GLY A 165 0.94 2.06 23.24
C GLY A 165 2.44 2.39 23.32
N ASP A 166 3.27 1.44 23.77
CA ASP A 166 4.72 1.58 23.81
C ASP A 166 5.31 1.73 22.39
N ILE A 167 5.68 2.96 22.05
CA ILE A 167 6.20 3.33 20.73
C ILE A 167 7.57 2.71 20.40
N PHE A 168 8.35 2.30 21.40
CA PHE A 168 9.67 1.72 21.16
C PHE A 168 9.58 0.33 20.54
N LEU A 169 8.43 -0.35 20.70
CA LEU A 169 8.16 -1.63 20.06
C LEU A 169 8.31 -1.60 18.54
N VAL A 170 7.93 -0.50 17.87
CA VAL A 170 8.09 -0.40 16.42
C VAL A 170 9.57 -0.50 16.04
N ASN A 171 10.46 0.11 16.83
CA ASN A 171 11.90 0.04 16.61
C ASN A 171 12.45 -1.36 16.92
N GLU A 172 11.92 -2.05 17.91
CA GLU A 172 12.34 -3.41 18.24
C GLU A 172 11.86 -4.42 17.17
N ILE A 173 10.60 -4.34 16.75
CA ILE A 173 9.98 -5.24 15.75
C ILE A 173 10.61 -5.05 14.37
N GLN A 174 10.94 -3.81 13.96
CA GLN A 174 11.46 -3.58 12.61
C GLN A 174 12.84 -4.20 12.37
N ASN A 175 13.67 -4.40 13.39
CA ASN A 175 15.07 -4.81 13.25
C ASN A 175 15.21 -6.33 13.28
N ILE A 176 15.20 -6.97 12.10
CA ILE A 176 15.25 -8.43 11.98
C ILE A 176 16.63 -8.89 11.52
N THR A 177 17.18 -9.89 12.21
CA THR A 177 18.39 -10.61 11.78
C THR A 177 17.97 -11.76 10.86
N ILE A 178 18.20 -11.64 9.55
CA ILE A 178 17.79 -12.65 8.56
C ILE A 178 18.78 -13.81 8.51
N LYS A 179 20.07 -13.49 8.66
CA LYS A 179 21.18 -14.42 8.82
C LYS A 179 22.22 -13.77 9.73
N GLU A 180 23.14 -14.56 10.28
CA GLU A 180 24.18 -14.06 11.16
C GLU A 180 24.91 -12.85 10.54
N GLY A 181 24.96 -11.74 11.30
CA GLY A 181 25.55 -10.48 10.85
C GLY A 181 24.74 -9.65 9.85
N VAL A 182 23.60 -10.12 9.34
CA VAL A 182 22.77 -9.38 8.37
C VAL A 182 21.42 -9.00 8.97
N GLN A 183 21.33 -7.70 9.28
CA GLN A 183 20.11 -7.06 9.73
C GLN A 183 19.36 -6.42 8.56
N ARG A 184 18.03 -6.53 8.59
CA ARG A 184 17.13 -5.83 7.67
C ARG A 184 16.05 -5.12 8.48
N LYS A 185 15.71 -3.90 8.05
CA LYS A 185 14.66 -3.09 8.66
C LYS A 185 13.34 -3.28 7.91
N PHE A 186 12.32 -3.75 8.60
CA PHE A 186 10.95 -3.86 8.10
C PHE A 186 10.05 -2.80 8.75
N TYR A 187 10.42 -1.53 8.58
CA TYR A 187 9.77 -0.40 9.25
C TYR A 187 8.26 -0.30 8.96
N SER A 188 7.87 -0.32 7.67
CA SER A 188 6.46 -0.26 7.26
C SER A 188 5.65 -1.40 7.90
N PHE A 189 6.16 -2.63 7.86
CA PHE A 189 5.55 -3.78 8.50
C PHE A 189 5.38 -3.58 10.02
N ALA A 190 6.43 -3.15 10.72
CA ALA A 190 6.37 -2.96 12.16
C ALA A 190 5.30 -1.95 12.59
N THR A 191 5.13 -0.86 11.84
CA THR A 191 4.07 0.13 12.12
C THR A 191 2.67 -0.46 11.94
N LYS A 192 2.46 -1.27 10.88
CA LYS A 192 1.18 -1.93 10.58
C LYS A 192 0.85 -2.99 11.62
N TYR A 193 1.83 -3.80 11.99
CA TYR A 193 1.68 -4.84 12.99
C TYR A 193 1.26 -4.26 14.35
N CYS A 194 1.89 -3.16 14.78
CA CYS A 194 1.50 -2.49 16.02
C CYS A 194 0.12 -1.83 15.91
N SER A 195 -0.19 -1.20 14.77
CA SER A 195 -1.50 -0.58 14.52
C SER A 195 -2.65 -1.59 14.57
N HIS A 196 -2.48 -2.79 13.99
CA HIS A 196 -3.53 -3.81 14.03
C HIS A 196 -3.76 -4.42 15.41
N HIS A 197 -2.79 -4.30 16.33
CA HIS A 197 -3.02 -4.61 17.74
C HIS A 197 -3.62 -3.44 18.53
N ASN A 198 -3.29 -2.19 18.18
CA ASN A 198 -3.79 -1.00 18.87
C ASN A 198 -3.90 0.21 17.92
N PRO A 199 -5.00 0.30 17.15
CA PRO A 199 -5.15 1.25 16.05
C PRO A 199 -5.30 2.71 16.52
N LEU A 200 -5.56 2.91 17.80
CA LEU A 200 -5.67 4.24 18.41
C LEU A 200 -4.31 4.79 18.86
N ALA A 201 -3.32 3.92 19.08
CA ALA A 201 -2.02 4.31 19.62
C ALA A 201 -0.91 4.39 18.56
N TYR A 202 -1.00 3.60 17.48
CA TYR A 202 0.08 3.44 16.50
C TYR A 202 -0.35 3.92 15.11
N PRO A 203 0.11 5.10 14.66
CA PRO A 203 -0.08 5.47 13.25
C PRO A 203 0.74 4.54 12.34
N ILE A 204 0.19 4.25 11.16
CA ILE A 204 0.84 3.44 10.13
C ILE A 204 1.73 4.33 9.27
N TYR A 205 2.91 3.82 8.92
CA TYR A 205 3.78 4.44 7.93
C TYR A 205 3.69 3.67 6.61
N ASP A 206 3.51 4.40 5.50
CA ASP A 206 3.75 3.92 4.14
C ASP A 206 4.20 5.07 3.21
N SER A 207 4.41 4.74 1.93
CA SER A 207 4.90 5.70 0.94
C SER A 207 3.87 6.76 0.54
N TYR A 208 2.57 6.46 0.56
CA TYR A 208 1.52 7.43 0.27
C TYR A 208 1.40 8.45 1.41
N VAL A 209 1.36 7.99 2.65
CA VAL A 209 1.37 8.86 3.84
C VAL A 209 2.60 9.76 3.85
N GLU A 210 3.80 9.23 3.55
CA GLU A 210 5.02 10.03 3.43
C GLU A 210 4.89 11.15 2.38
N LYS A 211 4.35 10.84 1.19
CA LYS A 211 4.20 11.83 0.11
C LYS A 211 3.24 12.95 0.52
N VAL A 212 2.12 12.61 1.15
CA VAL A 212 1.15 13.61 1.63
C VAL A 212 1.76 14.53 2.68
N LEU A 213 2.46 13.97 3.68
CA LEU A 213 3.13 14.79 4.71
C LEU A 213 4.20 15.70 4.09
N LYS A 214 4.98 15.20 3.14
CA LYS A 214 5.98 16.03 2.44
C LYS A 214 5.34 17.17 1.64
N HIS A 215 4.24 16.89 0.95
CA HIS A 215 3.51 17.90 0.19
C HIS A 215 3.03 19.03 1.11
N PHE A 216 2.30 18.71 2.19
CA PHE A 216 1.77 19.73 3.08
C PHE A 216 2.84 20.45 3.90
N ARG A 217 4.00 19.82 4.14
CA ARG A 217 5.17 20.53 4.68
C ARG A 217 5.63 21.65 3.75
N GLU A 218 5.58 21.43 2.45
CA GLU A 218 6.08 22.36 1.43
C GLU A 218 5.06 23.43 1.07
N THR A 219 3.76 23.08 1.05
CA THR A 219 2.69 24.01 0.67
C THR A 219 2.16 24.83 1.83
N ASP A 220 1.86 24.19 2.96
CA ASP A 220 1.21 24.83 4.11
C ASP A 220 2.17 25.09 5.28
N HIS A 221 3.38 24.51 5.22
CA HIS A 221 4.37 24.60 6.30
C HIS A 221 3.83 24.14 7.65
N PHE A 222 2.95 23.11 7.67
CA PHE A 222 2.28 22.67 8.90
C PHE A 222 3.27 22.23 10.01
N ALA A 223 4.44 21.73 9.62
CA ALA A 223 5.53 21.39 10.52
C ALA A 223 6.88 21.50 9.82
N LYS A 224 7.95 21.73 10.60
CA LYS A 224 9.34 21.73 10.09
C LYS A 224 10.00 20.39 10.40
N PHE A 225 10.26 19.58 9.37
CA PHE A 225 10.94 18.29 9.52
C PHE A 225 11.70 17.86 8.26
N LYS A 226 12.74 17.04 8.44
CA LYS A 226 13.54 16.41 7.39
C LYS A 226 12.92 15.08 6.97
N ASN A 227 13.24 14.61 5.77
CA ASN A 227 12.75 13.32 5.29
C ASN A 227 13.19 12.15 6.19
N ALA A 228 14.38 12.23 6.80
CA ALA A 228 14.87 11.22 7.73
C ALA A 228 14.00 11.10 9.00
N ASP A 229 13.33 12.18 9.41
CA ASP A 229 12.49 12.21 10.60
C ASP A 229 11.23 11.33 10.43
N LEU A 230 10.80 11.08 9.19
CA LEU A 230 9.69 10.14 8.89
C LEU A 230 10.07 8.67 9.11
N LYS A 231 11.39 8.37 9.23
CA LYS A 231 11.92 7.03 9.51
C LYS A 231 12.24 6.82 10.99
N ASP A 232 12.07 7.85 11.82
CA ASP A 232 12.05 7.73 13.26
C ASP A 232 10.58 7.66 13.71
N TYR A 233 10.20 6.56 14.37
CA TYR A 233 8.79 6.33 14.66
C TYR A 233 8.19 7.36 15.64
N GLN A 234 8.96 7.79 16.63
CA GLN A 234 8.49 8.80 17.59
C GLN A 234 8.25 10.12 16.89
N GLN A 235 9.17 10.54 16.02
CA GLN A 235 9.01 11.77 15.24
C GLN A 235 7.90 11.65 14.22
N PHE A 236 7.78 10.52 13.53
CA PHE A 236 6.68 10.24 12.61
C PHE A 236 5.32 10.35 13.32
N LYS A 237 5.15 9.70 14.48
CA LYS A 237 3.92 9.81 15.28
C LYS A 237 3.63 11.25 15.69
N ASN A 238 4.64 11.99 16.13
CA ASN A 238 4.47 13.41 16.48
C ASN A 238 4.05 14.25 15.27
N LEU A 239 4.55 13.95 14.07
CA LEU A 239 4.15 14.64 12.83
C LEU A 239 2.71 14.33 12.45
N ILE A 240 2.23 13.10 12.61
CA ILE A 240 0.81 12.76 12.40
C ILE A 240 -0.08 13.52 13.38
N LEU A 241 0.30 13.58 14.66
CA LEU A 241 -0.44 14.35 15.67
C LEU A 241 -0.42 15.86 15.38
N THR A 242 0.72 16.39 14.93
CA THR A 242 0.87 17.79 14.54
C THR A 242 0.02 18.12 13.31
N PHE A 243 0.02 17.23 12.31
CA PHE A 243 -0.84 17.33 11.13
C PHE A 243 -2.31 17.39 11.56
N ARG A 244 -2.75 16.46 12.42
CA ARG A 244 -4.13 16.43 12.95
C ARG A 244 -4.50 17.77 13.59
N SER A 245 -3.63 18.31 14.44
CA SER A 245 -3.95 19.55 15.15
C SER A 245 -3.89 20.79 14.26
N TYR A 246 -2.91 20.88 13.36
CA TYR A 246 -2.78 22.00 12.44
C TYR A 246 -4.02 22.18 11.53
N TYR A 247 -4.65 21.08 11.14
CA TYR A 247 -5.84 21.08 10.28
C TYR A 247 -7.18 20.99 11.04
N GLY A 248 -7.17 20.99 12.38
CA GLY A 248 -8.39 20.89 13.18
C GLY A 248 -9.11 19.54 13.06
N LEU A 249 -8.35 18.45 12.96
CA LEU A 249 -8.83 17.09 12.70
C LEU A 249 -8.81 16.20 13.95
N GLU A 250 -8.74 16.78 15.15
CA GLU A 250 -8.62 16.04 16.41
C GLU A 250 -9.80 15.10 16.69
N GLN A 251 -10.97 15.35 16.09
CA GLN A 251 -12.15 14.49 16.19
C GLN A 251 -11.97 13.11 15.52
N PHE A 252 -11.02 12.98 14.59
CA PHE A 252 -10.73 11.71 13.94
C PHE A 252 -9.59 11.00 14.64
N ASN A 253 -9.74 9.69 14.87
CA ASN A 253 -8.68 8.88 15.45
C ASN A 253 -7.55 8.58 14.44
N LEU A 254 -6.46 7.95 14.90
CA LEU A 254 -5.31 7.67 14.04
C LEU A 254 -5.63 6.72 12.88
N LYS A 255 -6.52 5.73 13.05
CA LYS A 255 -6.97 4.83 11.96
C LYS A 255 -7.72 5.61 10.87
N GLN A 256 -8.60 6.53 11.25
CA GLN A 256 -9.33 7.37 10.31
C GLN A 256 -8.42 8.34 9.56
N ILE A 257 -7.44 8.91 10.26
CA ILE A 257 -6.43 9.79 9.63
C ILE A 257 -5.56 9.00 8.66
N ASP A 258 -5.17 7.77 9.01
CA ASP A 258 -4.43 6.88 8.10
C ASP A 258 -5.23 6.57 6.83
N GLN A 259 -6.50 6.16 6.97
CA GLN A 259 -7.42 5.93 5.83
C GLN A 259 -7.53 7.16 4.91
N TYR A 260 -7.61 8.36 5.48
CA TYR A 260 -7.63 9.60 4.72
C TYR A 260 -6.31 9.85 3.98
N LEU A 261 -5.18 9.83 4.70
CA LEU A 261 -3.86 10.13 4.15
C LEU A 261 -3.46 9.12 3.06
N TRP A 262 -3.80 7.84 3.25
CA TRP A 262 -3.53 6.80 2.28
C TRP A 262 -4.33 6.99 0.98
N GLN A 263 -5.64 7.25 1.08
CA GLN A 263 -6.49 7.47 -0.11
C GLN A 263 -6.07 8.73 -0.87
N LEU A 264 -5.89 9.85 -0.15
CA LEU A 264 -5.40 11.10 -0.74
C LEU A 264 -4.03 10.89 -1.42
N GLY A 265 -3.14 10.15 -0.75
CA GLY A 265 -1.84 9.83 -1.27
C GLY A 265 -1.88 8.98 -2.54
N LYS A 266 -2.77 7.99 -2.58
CA LYS A 266 -2.99 7.12 -3.74
C LYS A 266 -3.55 7.90 -4.94
N GLU A 267 -4.49 8.81 -4.70
CA GLU A 267 -5.15 9.61 -5.74
C GLU A 267 -4.22 10.68 -6.34
N TYR A 268 -3.53 11.47 -5.51
CA TYR A 268 -2.75 12.62 -5.99
C TYR A 268 -1.26 12.33 -6.18
N PHE A 269 -0.75 11.26 -5.57
CA PHE A 269 0.65 10.88 -5.66
C PHE A 269 0.82 9.39 -5.97
N PRO A 270 0.22 8.89 -7.07
CA PRO A 270 0.33 7.48 -7.43
C PRO A 270 1.81 7.08 -7.55
N ASN A 271 2.10 5.83 -7.20
CA ASN A 271 3.45 5.30 -7.41
C ASN A 271 3.67 5.13 -8.91
N ASN A 272 4.62 5.88 -9.46
CA ASN A 272 5.10 5.68 -10.83
C ASN A 272 6.01 4.45 -10.84
N TYR A 273 5.43 3.27 -11.00
CA TYR A 273 6.19 2.06 -11.28
C TYR A 273 6.68 2.16 -12.73
N LYS A 274 7.99 2.44 -12.86
CA LYS A 274 8.76 2.28 -14.11
C LYS A 274 9.20 0.84 -14.27
#